data_AF-A0A920FCQ8-F1
#
_entry.id   AF-A0A920FCQ8-F1
#
_cell.length_a   1.000
_cell.length_b   1.000
_cell.length_c   1.000
_cell.angle_alpha   90.00
_cell.angle_beta   90.00
_cell.angle_gamma   90.00
#
_symmetry.space_group_name_H-M   'P 1'
#
loop_
_entity.id
_entity.type
_entity.pdbx_description
1 polymer ?
#
loop_
_entity_poly.entity_id
_entity_poly.type
_entity_poly.pdbx_seq_one_letter_code
_entity_poly.pdbx_strand_id
1 'polypeptide(L)'
;MRALWQSPIICGGTGLYIKFLLNELSAIPEIPPSIKLEAREKLEDLGNENFRELLSKNDPVSACRIKSGDTNRLLRAWEVFTATNKPLSYWHEQSRETGSQHKFFKVCLMPERKALYSKCDKRFLDFVEQGA
;
A
#
# COMPACT_ATOMS: atom_id res chain seq x y z
N MET A 1 12.24 31.28 -25.07
CA MET A 1 11.58 30.03 -24.62
C MET A 1 10.42 30.40 -23.71
N ARG A 2 9.16 30.21 -24.13
CA ARG A 2 8.00 30.35 -23.22
C ARG A 2 7.87 29.05 -22.45
N ALA A 3 8.24 29.02 -21.18
CA ALA A 3 7.82 27.96 -20.29
C ALA A 3 6.27 28.02 -20.25
N LEU A 4 5.60 27.01 -20.78
CA LEU A 4 4.16 26.86 -20.62
C LEU A 4 3.93 26.46 -19.16
N TRP A 5 3.49 27.40 -18.34
CA TRP A 5 3.02 27.17 -16.97
C TRP A 5 1.71 26.39 -17.01
N GLN A 6 1.74 25.14 -17.46
CA GLN A 6 0.60 24.24 -17.41
C GLN A 6 0.67 23.48 -16.09
N SER A 7 -0.35 23.64 -15.26
CA SER A 7 -0.51 22.81 -14.07
C SER A 7 -0.69 21.35 -14.51
N PRO A 8 0.17 20.42 -14.06
CA PRO A 8 0.05 19.03 -14.45
C PRO A 8 -1.24 18.42 -13.88
N ILE A 9 -1.95 17.66 -14.72
CA ILE A 9 -3.14 16.90 -14.33
C ILE A 9 -2.75 15.42 -14.30
N ILE A 10 -2.88 14.81 -13.12
CA ILE A 10 -2.60 13.39 -12.91
C ILE A 10 -3.92 12.66 -12.68
N CYS A 11 -4.23 11.71 -13.56
CA CYS A 11 -5.47 10.94 -13.54
C CYS A 11 -5.17 9.45 -13.42
N GLY A 12 -5.96 8.72 -12.63
CA GLY A 12 -5.84 7.26 -12.54
C GLY A 12 -6.65 6.67 -11.39
N GLY A 13 -6.80 5.34 -11.42
CA GLY A 13 -7.49 4.58 -10.36
C GLY A 13 -6.57 4.04 -9.26
N THR A 14 -5.25 4.13 -9.43
CA THR A 14 -4.26 3.54 -8.51
C THR A 14 -4.01 4.47 -7.32
N GLY A 15 -4.91 4.42 -6.33
CA GLY A 15 -4.86 5.29 -5.15
C GLY A 15 -3.52 5.24 -4.40
N LEU A 16 -2.81 4.11 -4.40
CA LEU A 16 -1.50 3.99 -3.76
C LEU A 16 -0.45 4.91 -4.41
N TYR A 17 -0.47 5.05 -5.74
CA TYR A 17 0.51 5.88 -6.46
C TYR A 17 0.20 7.36 -6.28
N ILE A 18 -1.08 7.71 -6.19
CA ILE A 18 -1.52 9.06 -5.83
C ILE A 18 -1.04 9.38 -4.41
N LYS A 19 -1.18 8.47 -3.45
CA LYS A 19 -0.64 8.66 -2.09
C LYS A 19 0.87 8.85 -2.06
N PHE A 20 1.61 8.08 -2.88
CA PHE A 20 3.06 8.26 -3.01
C PHE A 20 3.41 9.67 -3.50
N LEU A 21 2.75 10.13 -4.58
CA LEU A 21 2.94 11.49 -5.11
C LEU A 21 2.65 12.58 -4.07
N LEU A 22 1.64 12.37 -3.23
CA LEU A 22 1.24 13.29 -2.18
C LEU A 22 2.16 13.24 -0.94
N ASN A 23 3.20 12.39 -0.96
CA ASN A 23 4.05 12.06 0.20
C ASN A 23 3.23 11.57 1.41
N GLU A 24 2.09 10.93 1.18
CA GLU A 24 1.23 10.38 2.25
C GLU A 24 1.68 8.94 2.66
N LEU A 25 2.80 8.44 2.12
CA LEU A 25 3.34 7.12 2.42
C LEU A 25 4.53 7.20 3.38
N SER A 26 4.67 6.18 4.21
CA SER A 26 5.78 6.05 5.15
C SER A 26 7.11 5.87 4.45
N ALA A 27 8.08 6.72 4.78
CA ALA A 27 9.45 6.67 4.30
C ALA A 27 10.23 5.54 5.00
N ILE A 28 9.83 4.31 4.72
CA ILE A 28 10.50 3.11 5.23
C ILE A 28 11.74 2.85 4.39
N PRO A 29 12.93 2.65 5.00
CA PRO A 29 14.15 2.37 4.25
C PRO A 29 14.05 1.05 3.46
N GLU A 30 14.93 0.90 2.49
CA GLU A 30 15.01 -0.33 1.71
C GLU A 30 15.42 -1.51 2.60
N ILE A 31 14.73 -2.64 2.42
CA ILE A 31 14.96 -3.84 3.22
C ILE A 31 15.92 -4.77 2.48
N PRO A 32 17.02 -5.20 3.13
CA PRO A 32 17.95 -6.18 2.59
C PRO A 32 17.27 -7.45 2.06
N PRO A 33 17.69 -7.99 0.90
CA PRO A 33 17.12 -9.24 0.37
C PRO A 33 17.24 -10.43 1.31
N SER A 34 18.32 -10.50 2.11
CA SER A 34 18.53 -11.56 3.11
C SER A 34 17.43 -11.60 4.17
N ILE A 35 16.97 -10.43 4.65
CA ILE A 35 15.88 -10.33 5.65
C ILE A 35 14.55 -10.77 5.03
N LYS A 36 14.31 -10.46 3.75
CA LYS A 36 13.10 -10.91 3.05
C LYS A 36 13.08 -12.43 2.88
N LEU A 37 14.24 -13.04 2.64
CA LEU A 37 14.37 -14.49 2.56
C LEU A 37 14.11 -15.13 3.93
N GLU A 38 14.78 -14.63 4.97
CA GLU A 38 14.60 -15.10 6.35
C GLU A 38 13.14 -15.00 6.80
N ALA A 39 12.45 -13.91 6.45
CA ALA A 39 11.03 -13.73 6.78
C ALA A 39 10.15 -14.83 6.16
N ARG A 40 10.43 -15.22 4.91
CA ARG A 40 9.69 -16.28 4.20
C ARG A 40 9.96 -17.64 4.82
N GLU A 41 11.23 -17.97 5.05
CA GLU A 41 11.62 -19.24 5.68
C GLU A 41 10.95 -19.38 7.06
N LYS A 42 11.01 -18.35 7.91
CA LYS A 42 10.33 -18.35 9.20
C LYS A 42 8.82 -18.51 9.10
N LEU A 43 8.19 -17.90 8.10
CA LEU A 43 6.74 -18.02 7.92
C LEU A 43 6.35 -19.41 7.42
N GLU A 44 7.15 -20.04 6.57
CA GLU A 44 6.96 -21.43 6.13
C GLU A 44 7.10 -22.41 7.30
N ASP A 45 8.11 -22.21 8.16
CA ASP A 45 8.37 -23.07 9.33
C ASP A 45 7.29 -22.93 10.41
N LEU A 46 6.88 -21.69 10.73
CA LEU A 46 5.96 -21.42 11.84
C LEU A 46 4.49 -21.51 11.44
N GLY A 47 4.19 -21.24 10.16
CA GLY A 47 2.83 -20.96 9.70
C GLY A 47 2.33 -19.58 10.12
N ASN A 48 1.24 -19.14 9.50
CA ASN A 48 0.72 -17.76 9.62
C ASN A 48 0.37 -17.34 11.06
N GLU A 49 -0.29 -18.21 11.84
CA GLU A 49 -0.76 -17.85 13.19
C GLU A 49 0.41 -17.68 14.17
N ASN A 50 1.36 -18.63 14.21
CA ASN A 50 2.54 -18.51 15.06
C ASN A 50 3.44 -17.36 14.63
N PHE A 51 3.56 -17.09 13.32
CA PHE A 51 4.30 -15.94 12.81
C PHE A 51 3.65 -14.61 13.25
N ARG A 52 2.31 -14.56 13.27
CA ARG A 52 1.56 -13.41 13.78
C ARG A 52 1.79 -13.19 15.28
N GLU A 53 1.87 -14.26 16.07
CA GLU A 53 2.24 -14.17 17.49
C GLU A 53 3.69 -13.70 17.68
N LEU A 54 4.62 -14.13 16.81
CA LEU A 54 5.98 -13.61 16.82
C LEU A 54 6.01 -12.10 16.52
N LEU A 55 5.22 -11.66 15.53
CA LEU A 55 5.08 -10.25 15.19
C LEU A 55 4.46 -9.45 16.35
N SER A 56 3.45 -9.99 17.04
CA SER A 56 2.72 -9.25 18.08
C SER A 56 3.58 -8.86 19.29
N LYS A 57 4.66 -9.61 19.57
CA LYS A 57 5.65 -9.28 20.60
C LYS A 57 6.39 -7.98 20.33
N ASN A 58 6.53 -7.61 19.05
CA ASN A 58 7.33 -6.46 18.61
C ASN A 58 6.46 -5.33 18.00
N ASP A 59 5.35 -5.69 17.35
CA ASP A 59 4.39 -4.76 16.74
C ASP A 59 2.93 -5.23 16.98
N PRO A 60 2.40 -5.09 18.21
CA PRO A 60 1.05 -5.52 18.54
C PRO A 60 -0.02 -4.76 17.74
N VAL A 61 0.26 -3.52 17.35
CA VAL A 61 -0.66 -2.68 16.57
C VAL A 61 -0.81 -3.22 15.15
N SER A 62 0.30 -3.50 14.45
CA SER A 62 0.24 -4.09 13.11
C SER A 62 -0.32 -5.51 13.16
N ALA A 63 0.11 -6.32 14.13
CA ALA A 63 -0.46 -7.64 14.34
C ALA A 63 -1.99 -7.55 14.44
N CYS A 64 -2.55 -6.74 15.33
CA CYS A 64 -4.00 -6.58 15.47
C CYS A 64 -4.71 -6.13 14.18
N ARG A 65 -4.10 -5.24 13.38
CA ARG A 65 -4.71 -4.67 12.16
C ARG A 65 -4.67 -5.61 10.96
N ILE A 66 -3.61 -6.41 10.83
CA ILE A 66 -3.45 -7.32 9.70
C ILE A 66 -4.46 -8.46 9.85
N LYS A 67 -5.18 -8.82 8.78
CA LYS A 67 -6.15 -9.93 8.80
C LYS A 67 -5.42 -11.27 8.84
N SER A 68 -6.00 -12.26 9.52
CA SER A 68 -5.53 -13.65 9.43
C SER A 68 -5.54 -14.10 7.96
N GLY A 69 -4.41 -14.57 7.47
CA GLY A 69 -4.20 -14.97 6.07
C GLY A 69 -3.59 -13.90 5.15
N ASP A 70 -3.38 -12.66 5.60
CA ASP A 70 -2.67 -11.64 4.81
C ASP A 70 -1.15 -11.79 4.96
N THR A 71 -0.61 -12.88 4.41
CA THR A 71 0.79 -13.29 4.50
C THR A 71 1.74 -12.18 4.09
N ASN A 72 1.44 -11.48 2.99
CA ASN A 72 2.28 -10.42 2.46
C ASN A 72 2.43 -9.25 3.46
N ARG A 73 1.35 -8.88 4.15
CA ARG A 73 1.42 -7.82 5.16
C ARG A 73 2.11 -8.28 6.44
N LEU A 74 1.95 -9.54 6.84
CA LEU A 74 2.68 -10.11 7.98
C LEU A 74 4.19 -10.10 7.73
N LEU A 75 4.62 -10.64 6.58
CA LEU A 75 6.01 -10.62 6.14
C LEU A 75 6.55 -9.20 6.15
N ARG A 76 5.84 -8.26 5.50
CA ARG A 76 6.29 -6.87 5.43
C ARG A 76 6.45 -6.22 6.80
N ALA A 77 5.54 -6.46 7.74
CA ALA A 77 5.63 -5.89 9.08
C ALA A 77 6.85 -6.43 9.85
N TRP A 78 7.09 -7.73 9.74
CA TRP A 78 8.24 -8.37 10.37
C TRP A 78 9.56 -7.92 9.73
N GLU A 79 9.65 -7.93 8.40
CA GLU A 79 10.81 -7.45 7.64
C GLU A 79 11.22 -6.03 8.05
N VAL A 80 10.24 -5.12 8.17
CA VAL A 80 10.48 -3.72 8.56
C VAL A 80 11.04 -3.63 9.96
N PHE A 81 10.45 -4.38 10.90
CA PHE A 81 10.94 -4.42 12.26
C PHE A 81 12.38 -4.96 12.32
N THR A 82 12.64 -6.11 11.69
CA THR A 82 13.97 -6.74 11.70
C THR A 82 15.04 -5.86 11.05
N ALA A 83 14.70 -5.16 9.96
CA ALA A 83 15.66 -4.29 9.27
C ALA A 83 15.93 -2.96 9.97
N THR A 84 14.94 -2.43 10.71
CA THR A 84 15.01 -1.05 11.22
C THR A 84 15.00 -0.95 12.76
N ASN A 85 14.78 -2.06 13.46
CA ASN A 85 14.45 -2.12 14.89
C ASN A 85 13.27 -1.22 15.30
N LYS A 86 12.45 -0.80 14.33
CA LYS A 86 11.26 0.02 14.55
C LYS A 86 10.05 -0.67 13.91
N PRO A 87 8.93 -0.82 14.64
CA PRO A 87 7.76 -1.51 14.14
C PRO A 87 7.14 -0.78 12.94
N LEU A 88 6.44 -1.51 12.07
CA LEU A 88 5.76 -0.91 10.91
C LEU A 88 4.71 0.13 11.35
N SER A 89 4.06 -0.11 12.49
CA SER A 89 3.10 0.84 13.08
C SER A 89 3.73 2.20 13.42
N TYR A 90 4.98 2.23 13.89
CA TYR A 90 5.72 3.47 14.12
C TYR A 90 5.89 4.27 12.82
N TRP A 91 6.32 3.61 11.74
CA TRP A 91 6.54 4.28 10.45
C TRP A 91 5.24 4.85 9.85
N HIS A 92 4.12 4.17 10.05
CA HIS A 92 2.79 4.64 9.65
C HIS A 92 2.27 5.85 10.42
N GLU A 93 2.78 6.07 11.64
CA GLU A 93 2.47 7.27 12.41
C GLU A 93 3.29 8.47 11.93
N GLN A 94 4.60 8.28 11.74
CA GLN A 94 5.53 9.33 11.27
C GLN A 94 5.17 9.87 9.89
N SER A 95 4.63 9.03 9.00
CA SER A 95 4.25 9.45 7.64
C SER A 95 3.11 10.45 7.58
N ARG A 96 2.34 10.59 8.66
CA ARG A 96 1.27 11.61 8.74
C ARG A 96 1.84 13.02 8.89
N GLU A 97 3.10 13.14 9.29
CA GLU A 97 3.75 14.42 9.58
C GLU A 97 4.51 14.97 8.36
N THR A 98 4.94 14.11 7.44
CA THR A 98 5.74 14.47 6.27
C THR A 98 4.86 14.73 5.04
N GLY A 99 4.06 15.79 5.06
CA GLY A 99 3.30 16.22 3.88
C GLY A 99 4.19 16.71 2.73
N SER A 100 3.68 16.69 1.50
CA SER A 100 4.38 17.28 0.34
C SER A 100 4.54 18.80 0.47
N GLN A 101 5.65 19.34 -0.04
CA GLN A 101 5.88 20.78 -0.16
C GLN A 101 5.05 21.42 -1.28
N HIS A 102 4.46 20.62 -2.16
CA HIS A 102 3.63 21.08 -3.27
C HIS A 102 2.15 21.19 -2.86
N LYS A 103 1.45 22.17 -3.46
CA LYS A 103 0.01 22.32 -3.32
C LYS A 103 -0.71 21.46 -4.35
N PHE A 104 -1.61 20.59 -3.88
CA PHE A 104 -2.43 19.74 -4.74
C PHE A 104 -3.90 20.12 -4.64
N PHE A 105 -4.58 20.18 -5.78
CA PHE A 105 -6.03 20.20 -5.86
C PHE A 105 -6.53 18.78 -6.14
N LYS A 106 -7.28 18.20 -5.19
CA LYS A 106 -7.72 16.80 -5.24
C LYS A 106 -9.18 16.72 -5.67
N VAL A 107 -9.45 15.98 -6.76
CA VAL A 107 -10.80 15.65 -7.22
C VAL A 107 -10.99 14.14 -7.15
N CYS A 108 -12.01 13.69 -6.42
CA CYS A 108 -12.37 12.27 -6.35
C CYS A 108 -13.75 12.07 -6.97
N LEU A 109 -13.83 11.26 -8.02
CA LEU A 109 -15.10 10.89 -8.64
C LEU A 109 -15.65 9.67 -7.91
N MET A 110 -16.74 9.85 -7.18
CA MET A 110 -17.43 8.80 -6.42
C MET A 110 -18.86 8.62 -6.92
N PRO A 111 -19.07 8.06 -8.13
CA PRO A 111 -20.42 7.76 -8.62
C PRO A 111 -21.10 6.71 -7.73
N GLU A 112 -22.42 6.64 -7.80
CA GLU A 112 -23.21 5.61 -7.10
C GLU A 112 -22.77 4.20 -7.53
N ARG A 113 -22.66 3.29 -6.55
CA ARG A 113 -22.02 1.98 -6.73
C ARG A 113 -22.72 1.15 -7.80
N LYS A 114 -24.05 1.04 -7.74
CA LYS A 114 -24.83 0.24 -8.70
C LYS A 114 -24.63 0.78 -10.13
N ALA A 115 -24.71 2.09 -10.31
CA ALA A 115 -24.48 2.74 -11.60
C ALA A 115 -23.05 2.53 -12.13
N LEU A 116 -22.04 2.57 -11.26
CA LEU A 116 -20.64 2.29 -11.63
C LEU A 116 -20.47 0.84 -12.10
N TYR A 117 -21.02 -0.12 -11.35
CA TYR A 117 -20.91 -1.54 -11.69
C TYR A 117 -21.56 -1.85 -13.03
N SER A 118 -22.78 -1.35 -13.28
CA SER A 118 -23.43 -1.53 -14.59
C SER A 118 -22.61 -1.00 -15.76
N LYS A 119 -21.87 0.10 -15.58
CA LYS A 119 -20.96 0.63 -16.62
C LYS A 119 -19.73 -0.26 -16.81
N CYS A 120 -19.16 -0.80 -15.74
CA CYS A 120 -18.03 -1.72 -15.80
C CYS A 120 -18.39 -3.02 -16.52
N ASP A 121 -19.55 -3.60 -16.19
CA ASP A 121 -20.04 -4.84 -16.80
C ASP A 121 -20.26 -4.66 -18.30
N LYS A 122 -20.95 -3.58 -18.68
CA LYS A 122 -21.14 -3.23 -20.08
C LYS A 122 -19.82 -3.09 -20.82
N ARG A 123 -18.87 -2.31 -20.27
CA ARG A 123 -17.55 -2.12 -20.88
C ARG A 123 -16.79 -3.43 -21.09
N PHE A 124 -16.93 -4.37 -20.16
CA PHE A 124 -16.31 -5.68 -20.29
C PHE A 124 -16.94 -6.49 -21.44
N LEU A 125 -18.27 -6.52 -21.53
CA LEU A 125 -18.98 -7.19 -22.63
C LEU A 125 -18.61 -6.57 -23.99
N ASP A 126 -18.62 -5.24 -24.08
CA ASP A 126 -18.22 -4.51 -25.30
C ASP A 126 -16.77 -4.88 -25.72
N PHE A 127 -15.86 -5.06 -24.75
CA PHE A 127 -14.47 -5.46 -25.01
C PHE A 127 -14.37 -6.91 -25.53
N VAL A 128 -15.16 -7.82 -24.98
CA VAL A 128 -15.23 -9.22 -25.45
C VAL A 128 -15.82 -9.29 -26.86
N GLU A 129 -16.88 -8.54 -27.15
CA GLU A 129 -17.49 -8.48 -28.49
C GLU A 129 -16.54 -7.92 -29.55
N GLN A 130 -15.61 -7.05 -29.16
CA GLN A 130 -14.57 -6.48 -30.04
C GLN A 130 -13.38 -7.43 -30.30
N GLY A 131 -13.43 -8.67 -29.81
CA GLY A 131 -12.49 -9.73 -30.19
C GLY A 131 -11.25 -9.82 -29.30
N ALA A 132 -11.42 -9.64 -27.99
CA ALA A 132 -10.43 -10.04 -26.99
C ALA A 132 -10.13 -11.55 -27.03
#